data_AF-A0A945MM72-F1
#
_entry.id   AF-A0A945MM72-F1
#
_cell.length_a   1.000
_cell.length_b   1.000
_cell.length_c   1.000
_cell.angle_alpha   90.00
_cell.angle_beta   90.00
_cell.angle_gamma   90.00
#
_symmetry.space_group_name_H-M   'P 1'
#
loop_
_entity.id
_entity.type
_entity.pdbx_description
1 polymer ?
#
loop_
_entity_poly.entity_id
_entity_poly.type
_entity_poly.pdbx_seq_one_letter_code
_entity_poly.pdbx_strand_id
1 'polypeptide(L)'
;MWDTREHPCVHEAFSQIWGTEKLRVSVDRTNVNPPAGPQWDHKGTIHWDMDSTERPVPLKVQGVLCLSDTQADQGGFQCVPGFHRRLEEWALTQPADRPPSRPDTTDMDIVDVPASAGDLIIWHSALPHGNSRNRTDQPRLCQYITMSPAPVEYQVVALPLVRTHRTVVADALGVPEGLVELWLRRQRDADMVRVEADRVAFYDLIPSLIRVEKDGRVQYLNPAWGRILDGKMLEAERAHAERLDLPFTGLAAGSAERIREAMGQVPSPRFEPRLTAEQLQHLPGLFAAGPQARGFVGQLWDEHSTAKLLQREFALELDTKEAELTPLGRRLAGVDAW
;
A
#
# COMPACT_ATOMS: atom_id res chain seq x y z
N MET A 1 -18.65 5.27 -8.76
CA MET A 1 -17.93 4.41 -7.77
C MET A 1 -18.71 4.25 -6.46
N TRP A 2 -19.33 5.31 -5.93
CA TRP A 2 -20.17 5.15 -4.73
C TRP A 2 -21.49 4.45 -5.09
N ASP A 3 -22.10 4.81 -6.22
CA ASP A 3 -23.33 4.18 -6.73
C ASP A 3 -23.24 2.65 -6.85
N THR A 4 -22.09 2.11 -7.26
CA THR A 4 -21.87 0.65 -7.35
C THR A 4 -21.79 -0.01 -5.98
N ARG A 5 -21.34 0.71 -4.94
CA ARG A 5 -21.30 0.21 -3.56
C ARG A 5 -22.66 0.23 -2.89
N GLU A 6 -23.51 1.18 -3.27
CA GLU A 6 -24.89 1.30 -2.77
C GLU A 6 -25.89 0.50 -3.62
N HIS A 7 -25.42 -0.17 -4.69
CA HIS A 7 -26.30 -0.92 -5.57
C HIS A 7 -26.96 -2.10 -4.83
N PRO A 8 -28.30 -2.24 -4.85
CA PRO A 8 -29.01 -3.25 -4.05
C PRO A 8 -28.51 -4.68 -4.25
N CYS A 9 -28.31 -5.11 -5.50
CA CYS A 9 -27.82 -6.47 -5.76
C CYS A 9 -26.41 -6.76 -5.23
N VAL A 10 -25.54 -5.74 -5.20
CA VAL A 10 -24.17 -5.89 -4.66
C VAL A 10 -24.25 -6.03 -3.14
N HIS A 11 -25.01 -5.15 -2.49
CA HIS A 11 -25.25 -5.23 -1.05
C HIS A 11 -25.91 -6.55 -0.64
N GLU A 12 -26.92 -7.00 -1.40
CA GLU A 12 -27.63 -8.25 -1.16
C GLU A 12 -26.66 -9.45 -1.17
N ALA A 13 -25.79 -9.54 -2.19
CA ALA A 13 -24.81 -10.63 -2.31
C ALA A 13 -23.90 -10.75 -1.08
N PHE A 14 -23.43 -9.62 -0.53
CA PHE A 14 -22.63 -9.65 0.70
C PHE A 14 -23.48 -9.88 1.95
N SER A 15 -24.70 -9.34 2.00
CA SER A 15 -25.58 -9.49 3.16
C SER A 15 -25.98 -10.95 3.40
N GLN A 16 -26.19 -11.71 2.31
CA GLN A 16 -26.49 -13.14 2.36
C GLN A 16 -25.31 -13.94 2.90
N ILE A 17 -24.07 -13.58 2.54
CA ILE A 17 -22.85 -14.21 3.07
C ILE A 17 -22.71 -13.96 4.58
N TRP A 18 -22.98 -12.73 5.02
CA TRP A 18 -22.79 -12.33 6.42
C TRP A 18 -24.01 -12.58 7.32
N GLY A 19 -25.16 -12.92 6.75
CA GLY A 19 -26.42 -13.06 7.49
C GLY A 19 -26.94 -11.74 8.09
N THR A 20 -26.54 -10.60 7.54
CA THR A 20 -26.94 -9.27 8.03
C THR A 20 -26.85 -8.21 6.94
N GLU A 21 -27.83 -7.32 6.89
CA GLU A 21 -27.83 -6.14 6.01
C GLU A 21 -26.97 -4.99 6.57
N LYS A 22 -26.62 -5.05 7.86
CA LYS A 22 -25.80 -4.03 8.53
C LYS A 22 -24.34 -4.22 8.18
N LEU A 23 -23.97 -3.71 7.02
CA LEU A 23 -22.63 -3.84 6.46
C LEU A 23 -21.93 -2.48 6.39
N ARG A 24 -20.62 -2.50 6.61
CA ARG A 24 -19.72 -1.43 6.19
C ARG A 24 -19.03 -1.86 4.90
N VAL A 25 -18.80 -0.90 4.01
CA VAL A 25 -18.09 -1.11 2.75
C VAL A 25 -16.66 -0.58 2.83
N SER A 26 -15.73 -1.27 2.18
CA SER A 26 -14.36 -0.81 2.00
C SER A 26 -14.29 0.40 1.06
N VAL A 27 -13.34 1.31 1.31
CA VAL A 27 -12.96 2.37 0.38
C VAL A 27 -11.97 1.80 -0.64
N ASP A 28 -12.42 0.82 -1.40
CA ASP A 28 -11.57 0.11 -2.36
C ASP A 28 -11.33 0.92 -3.66
N ARG A 29 -10.30 0.52 -4.41
CA ARG A 29 -9.87 1.17 -5.64
C ARG A 29 -10.46 0.50 -6.89
N THR A 30 -10.59 1.27 -7.95
CA THR A 30 -10.66 0.72 -9.31
C THR A 30 -9.28 0.25 -9.75
N ASN A 31 -9.22 -0.80 -10.55
CA ASN A 31 -7.98 -1.33 -11.10
C ASN A 31 -8.09 -1.42 -12.63
N VAL A 32 -6.97 -1.08 -13.28
CA VAL A 32 -6.74 -1.30 -14.69
C VAL A 32 -5.53 -2.22 -14.82
N ASN A 33 -5.68 -3.34 -15.50
CA ASN A 33 -4.56 -4.20 -15.89
C ASN A 33 -4.35 -4.09 -17.40
N PRO A 34 -3.41 -3.23 -17.86
CA PRO A 34 -3.17 -3.04 -19.28
C PRO A 34 -2.51 -4.27 -19.92
N PRO A 35 -2.58 -4.42 -21.26
CA PRO A 35 -1.87 -5.45 -22.01
C PRO A 35 -0.39 -5.53 -21.62
N ALA A 36 0.15 -6.75 -21.55
CA ALA A 36 1.59 -6.93 -21.35
C ALA A 36 2.37 -6.43 -22.57
N GLY A 37 3.42 -5.65 -22.33
CA GLY A 37 4.30 -5.07 -23.33
C GLY A 37 5.64 -4.62 -22.75
N PRO A 38 6.53 -4.02 -23.56
CA PRO A 38 7.89 -3.68 -23.13
C PRO A 38 7.98 -2.70 -21.95
N GLN A 39 6.98 -1.83 -21.80
CA GLN A 39 6.91 -0.83 -20.72
C GLN A 39 6.17 -1.33 -19.47
N TRP A 40 5.38 -2.40 -19.60
CA TRP A 40 4.57 -2.96 -18.52
C TRP A 40 4.28 -4.43 -18.77
N ASP A 41 4.71 -5.32 -17.88
CA ASP A 41 4.42 -6.75 -18.01
C ASP A 41 4.15 -7.37 -16.63
N HIS A 42 2.89 -7.31 -16.21
CA HIS A 42 2.45 -7.96 -14.97
C HIS A 42 2.43 -9.47 -15.17
N LYS A 43 3.35 -10.20 -14.52
CA LYS A 43 3.48 -11.67 -14.66
C LYS A 43 2.38 -12.49 -13.98
N GLY A 44 1.46 -11.81 -13.30
CA GLY A 44 0.43 -12.42 -12.47
C GLY A 44 0.88 -12.56 -11.01
N THR A 45 -0.07 -12.85 -10.13
CA THR A 45 0.18 -13.04 -8.69
C THR A 45 -0.73 -14.12 -8.12
N ILE A 46 -0.23 -14.83 -7.10
CA ILE A 46 -1.07 -15.62 -6.18
C ILE A 46 -0.68 -15.27 -4.74
N HIS A 47 -1.68 -14.96 -3.93
CA HIS A 47 -1.52 -14.57 -2.54
C HIS A 47 -2.79 -14.84 -1.73
N TRP A 48 -2.68 -14.68 -0.41
CA TRP A 48 -3.81 -14.51 0.50
C TRP A 48 -3.89 -13.06 0.97
N ASP A 49 -5.11 -12.56 1.10
CA ASP A 49 -5.40 -11.26 1.73
C ASP A 49 -5.70 -11.41 3.23
N MET A 50 -5.16 -12.47 3.83
CA MET A 50 -5.15 -12.74 5.26
C MET A 50 -3.85 -13.44 5.66
N ASP A 51 -3.56 -13.47 6.97
CA ASP A 51 -2.48 -14.27 7.51
C ASP A 51 -2.90 -15.75 7.56
N SER A 52 -2.40 -16.56 6.62
CA SER A 52 -2.73 -17.99 6.52
C SER A 52 -2.20 -18.83 7.70
N THR A 53 -1.48 -18.26 8.66
CA THR A 53 -1.08 -18.90 9.91
C THR A 53 -2.11 -18.75 11.03
N GLU A 54 -3.05 -17.79 10.92
CA GLU A 54 -4.10 -17.54 11.90
C GLU A 54 -5.02 -18.78 12.06
N ARG A 55 -5.35 -19.13 13.32
CA ARG A 55 -6.24 -20.25 13.67
C ARG A 55 -7.24 -19.83 14.75
N PRO A 56 -8.55 -20.15 14.63
CA PRO A 56 -9.19 -20.74 13.45
C PRO A 56 -9.13 -19.80 12.24
N VAL A 57 -9.20 -20.34 11.02
CA VAL A 57 -9.18 -19.50 9.80
C VAL A 57 -10.38 -18.55 9.85
N PRO A 58 -10.16 -17.22 9.84
CA PRO A 58 -11.25 -16.27 9.99
C PRO A 58 -12.12 -16.24 8.72
N LEU A 59 -13.44 -16.13 8.90
CA LEU A 59 -14.33 -15.79 7.80
C LEU A 59 -14.07 -14.35 7.39
N LYS A 60 -13.42 -14.18 6.26
CA LYS A 60 -13.22 -12.91 5.56
C LYS A 60 -13.50 -13.15 4.09
N VAL A 61 -14.16 -12.21 3.45
CA VAL A 61 -14.43 -12.25 2.00
C VAL A 61 -13.98 -10.96 1.36
N GLN A 62 -13.71 -11.04 0.06
CA GLN A 62 -13.46 -9.89 -0.81
C GLN A 62 -14.26 -10.05 -2.08
N GLY A 63 -14.48 -8.95 -2.79
CA GLY A 63 -15.14 -8.97 -4.07
C GLY A 63 -14.50 -8.08 -5.12
N VAL A 64 -14.73 -8.45 -6.37
CA VAL A 64 -14.36 -7.67 -7.55
C VAL A 64 -15.53 -7.62 -8.51
N LEU A 65 -15.95 -6.39 -8.83
CA LEU A 65 -16.94 -6.09 -9.85
C LEU A 65 -16.22 -5.85 -11.18
N CYS A 66 -16.54 -6.65 -12.21
CA CYS A 66 -16.00 -6.49 -13.55
C CYS A 66 -16.71 -5.31 -14.25
N LEU A 67 -15.94 -4.32 -14.72
CA LEU A 67 -16.48 -3.13 -15.40
C LEU A 67 -16.45 -3.28 -16.93
N SER A 68 -15.81 -4.34 -17.42
CA SER A 68 -15.73 -4.72 -18.82
C SER A 68 -15.73 -6.24 -18.95
N ASP A 69 -16.12 -6.75 -20.11
CA ASP A 69 -15.89 -8.15 -20.46
C ASP A 69 -14.39 -8.46 -20.35
N THR A 70 -14.09 -9.58 -19.72
CA THR A 70 -12.74 -10.01 -19.38
C THR A 70 -12.57 -11.47 -19.77
N GLN A 71 -11.77 -11.74 -20.80
CA GLN A 71 -11.39 -13.09 -21.19
C GLN A 71 -10.46 -13.73 -20.14
N ALA A 72 -10.35 -15.06 -20.15
CA ALA A 72 -9.54 -15.79 -19.18
C ALA A 72 -8.07 -15.33 -19.18
N ASP A 73 -7.51 -15.04 -20.35
CA ASP A 73 -6.13 -14.58 -20.52
C ASP A 73 -5.96 -13.04 -20.52
N GLN A 74 -7.02 -12.27 -20.20
CA GLN A 74 -7.02 -10.81 -20.16
C GLN A 74 -6.53 -10.23 -18.82
N GLY A 75 -5.86 -11.04 -17.99
CA GLY A 75 -5.31 -10.58 -16.72
C GLY A 75 -6.37 -10.33 -15.64
N GLY A 76 -7.44 -11.13 -15.69
CA GLY A 76 -8.56 -11.11 -14.76
C GLY A 76 -8.26 -11.78 -13.41
N PHE A 77 -9.32 -12.13 -12.68
CA PHE A 77 -9.20 -12.86 -11.42
C PHE A 77 -8.75 -14.30 -11.69
N GLN A 78 -7.74 -14.77 -10.97
CA GLN A 78 -7.32 -16.17 -10.95
C GLN A 78 -7.29 -16.68 -9.51
N CYS A 79 -7.53 -17.98 -9.31
CA CYS A 79 -7.49 -18.58 -7.99
C CYS A 79 -7.12 -20.06 -8.03
N VAL A 80 -6.93 -20.67 -6.85
CA VAL A 80 -6.76 -22.12 -6.70
C VAL A 80 -8.06 -22.70 -6.15
N PRO A 81 -8.97 -23.23 -6.99
CA PRO A 81 -10.33 -23.60 -6.57
C PRO A 81 -10.34 -24.59 -5.41
N GLY A 82 -11.22 -24.34 -4.43
CA GLY A 82 -11.41 -25.22 -3.26
C GLY A 82 -10.25 -25.21 -2.24
N PHE A 83 -9.14 -24.50 -2.48
CA PHE A 83 -7.98 -24.53 -1.59
C PHE A 83 -8.27 -24.07 -0.17
N HIS A 84 -9.13 -23.05 0.00
CA HIS A 84 -9.53 -22.53 1.32
C HIS A 84 -10.09 -23.60 2.26
N ARG A 85 -10.61 -24.73 1.73
CA ARG A 85 -11.14 -25.86 2.52
C ARG A 85 -10.05 -26.81 3.03
N ARG A 86 -8.85 -26.75 2.44
CA ARG A 86 -7.70 -27.63 2.73
C ARG A 86 -6.50 -26.84 3.26
N LEU A 87 -6.65 -25.53 3.48
CA LEU A 87 -5.55 -24.66 3.93
C LEU A 87 -4.90 -25.20 5.21
N GLU A 88 -5.70 -25.71 6.15
CA GLU A 88 -5.18 -26.20 7.41
C GLU A 88 -4.34 -27.47 7.24
N GLU A 89 -4.84 -28.47 6.51
CA GLU A 89 -4.11 -29.71 6.19
C GLU A 89 -2.85 -29.42 5.37
N TRP A 90 -2.95 -28.56 4.35
CA TRP A 90 -1.82 -28.14 3.55
C TRP A 90 -0.77 -27.44 4.41
N ALA A 91 -1.16 -26.56 5.34
CA ALA A 91 -0.22 -25.82 6.16
C ALA A 91 0.64 -26.73 7.07
N LEU A 92 0.19 -27.96 7.38
CA LEU A 92 0.96 -28.93 8.15
C LEU A 92 2.11 -29.57 7.35
N THR A 93 2.05 -29.54 6.02
CA THR A 93 3.10 -30.10 5.14
C THR A 93 4.19 -29.08 4.83
N GLN A 94 3.95 -27.82 5.17
CA GLN A 94 4.82 -26.70 4.82
C GLN A 94 5.85 -26.43 5.92
N PRO A 95 6.99 -25.81 5.57
CA PRO A 95 7.94 -25.32 6.56
C PRO A 95 7.30 -24.38 7.58
N ALA A 96 7.78 -24.43 8.82
CA ALA A 96 7.28 -23.57 9.90
C ALA A 96 7.48 -22.07 9.60
N ASP A 97 8.45 -21.73 8.76
CA ASP A 97 8.79 -20.38 8.32
C ASP A 97 8.12 -19.96 6.99
N ARG A 98 7.14 -20.71 6.48
CA ARG A 98 6.45 -20.37 5.21
C ARG A 98 5.88 -18.92 5.23
N PRO A 99 5.88 -18.21 4.08
CA PRO A 99 5.28 -16.87 4.04
C PRO A 99 3.78 -16.91 4.40
N PRO A 100 3.30 -16.02 5.28
CA PRO A 100 1.92 -16.04 5.74
C PRO A 100 0.90 -15.65 4.66
N SER A 101 1.30 -14.86 3.67
CA SER A 101 0.42 -14.34 2.63
C SER A 101 0.77 -14.78 1.21
N ARG A 102 1.82 -15.60 1.02
CA ARG A 102 2.24 -16.07 -0.31
C ARG A 102 2.50 -17.58 -0.31
N PRO A 103 1.61 -18.39 -0.93
CA PRO A 103 1.84 -19.82 -1.09
C PRO A 103 2.94 -20.10 -2.10
N ASP A 104 3.64 -21.21 -1.89
CA ASP A 104 4.33 -21.89 -3.00
C ASP A 104 3.30 -22.47 -3.96
N THR A 105 3.28 -21.97 -5.19
CA THR A 105 2.31 -22.37 -6.22
C THR A 105 2.79 -23.55 -7.07
N THR A 106 3.99 -24.07 -6.83
CA THR A 106 4.48 -25.30 -7.47
C THR A 106 3.47 -26.40 -7.17
N ASP A 107 2.83 -26.96 -8.21
CA ASP A 107 1.77 -27.99 -8.12
C ASP A 107 0.35 -27.51 -7.71
N MET A 108 0.10 -26.19 -7.65
CA MET A 108 -1.27 -25.68 -7.49
C MET A 108 -1.99 -25.57 -8.84
N ASP A 109 -3.24 -26.05 -8.90
CA ASP A 109 -4.12 -25.87 -10.06
C ASP A 109 -4.73 -24.44 -10.04
N ILE A 110 -4.07 -23.52 -10.74
CA ILE A 110 -4.49 -22.12 -10.85
C ILE A 110 -5.44 -21.99 -12.05
N VAL A 111 -6.63 -21.46 -11.78
CA VAL A 111 -7.69 -21.26 -12.78
C VAL A 111 -7.94 -19.78 -12.97
N ASP A 112 -7.83 -19.34 -14.22
CA ASP A 112 -8.26 -18.02 -14.70
C ASP A 112 -9.79 -17.98 -14.84
N VAL A 113 -10.43 -16.99 -14.24
CA VAL A 113 -11.90 -16.85 -14.24
C VAL A 113 -12.32 -15.74 -15.21
N PRO A 114 -12.85 -16.08 -16.41
CA PRO A 114 -13.44 -15.09 -17.30
C PRO A 114 -14.73 -14.53 -16.68
N ALA A 115 -15.05 -13.29 -17.02
CA ALA A 115 -16.21 -12.59 -16.46
C ALA A 115 -16.73 -11.54 -17.44
N SER A 116 -18.04 -11.35 -17.46
CA SER A 116 -18.71 -10.31 -18.23
C SER A 116 -18.79 -8.99 -17.45
N ALA A 117 -18.98 -7.88 -18.16
CA ALA A 117 -19.26 -6.60 -17.54
C ALA A 117 -20.50 -6.70 -16.63
N GLY A 118 -20.36 -6.28 -15.38
CA GLY A 118 -21.40 -6.38 -14.36
C GLY A 118 -21.30 -7.61 -13.44
N ASP A 119 -20.49 -8.61 -13.79
CA ASP A 119 -20.27 -9.77 -12.92
C ASP A 119 -19.56 -9.36 -11.62
N LEU A 120 -20.05 -9.88 -10.50
CA LEU A 120 -19.44 -9.72 -9.17
C LEU A 120 -18.89 -11.07 -8.73
N ILE A 121 -17.56 -11.16 -8.63
CA ILE A 121 -16.88 -12.33 -8.09
C ILE A 121 -16.60 -12.07 -6.61
N ILE A 122 -17.07 -12.95 -5.72
CA ILE A 122 -16.79 -12.90 -4.28
C ILE A 122 -16.05 -14.18 -3.88
N TRP A 123 -14.97 -14.05 -3.10
CA TRP A 123 -14.19 -15.18 -2.62
C TRP A 123 -13.85 -15.07 -1.14
N HIS A 124 -13.58 -16.21 -0.51
CA HIS A 124 -13.05 -16.30 0.85
C HIS A 124 -11.57 -15.88 0.86
N SER A 125 -11.12 -15.05 1.81
CA SER A 125 -9.73 -14.53 1.84
C SER A 125 -8.66 -15.60 2.00
N ALA A 126 -9.03 -16.78 2.53
CA ALA A 126 -8.18 -17.98 2.58
C ALA A 126 -8.04 -18.72 1.23
N LEU A 127 -8.73 -18.29 0.17
CA LEU A 127 -8.53 -18.79 -1.18
C LEU A 127 -7.29 -18.10 -1.77
N PRO A 128 -6.22 -18.84 -2.14
CA PRO A 128 -5.13 -18.28 -2.90
C PRO A 128 -5.67 -17.71 -4.21
N HIS A 129 -5.40 -16.44 -4.45
CA HIS A 129 -5.94 -15.73 -5.60
C HIS A 129 -5.00 -14.61 -6.04
N GLY A 130 -5.31 -14.00 -7.18
CA GLY A 130 -4.65 -12.79 -7.64
C GLY A 130 -5.11 -12.43 -9.04
N ASN A 131 -4.28 -11.65 -9.72
CA ASN A 131 -4.55 -11.27 -11.10
C ASN A 131 -3.65 -12.09 -12.01
N SER A 132 -4.15 -12.54 -13.16
CA SER A 132 -3.34 -13.22 -14.15
C SER A 132 -2.54 -12.23 -15.02
N ARG A 133 -1.62 -12.74 -15.82
CA ARG A 133 -0.91 -11.94 -16.82
C ARG A 133 -1.86 -11.59 -17.96
N ASN A 134 -2.02 -10.30 -18.29
CA ASN A 134 -2.81 -9.90 -19.46
C ASN A 134 -2.03 -10.19 -20.75
N ARG A 135 -2.49 -11.18 -21.52
CA ARG A 135 -1.91 -11.62 -22.80
C ARG A 135 -2.67 -11.12 -24.02
N THR A 136 -3.75 -10.37 -23.80
CA THR A 136 -4.60 -9.81 -24.85
C THR A 136 -4.15 -8.39 -25.23
N ASP A 137 -4.87 -7.76 -26.17
CA ASP A 137 -4.69 -6.37 -26.57
C ASP A 137 -5.68 -5.40 -25.88
N GLN A 138 -6.56 -5.91 -25.00
CA GLN A 138 -7.54 -5.10 -24.26
C GLN A 138 -7.14 -4.94 -22.78
N PRO A 139 -7.36 -3.76 -22.17
CA PRO A 139 -7.21 -3.61 -20.73
C PRO A 139 -8.33 -4.36 -19.99
N ARG A 140 -8.03 -4.85 -18.79
CA ARG A 140 -9.06 -5.31 -17.85
C ARG A 140 -9.42 -4.18 -16.90
N LEU A 141 -10.72 -3.88 -16.78
CA LEU A 141 -11.25 -2.84 -15.91
C LEU A 141 -12.11 -3.47 -14.81
N CYS A 142 -11.82 -3.16 -13.55
CA CYS A 142 -12.63 -3.65 -12.44
C CYS A 142 -12.67 -2.68 -11.26
N GLN A 143 -13.62 -2.90 -10.35
CA GLN A 143 -13.71 -2.24 -9.07
C GLN A 143 -13.65 -3.29 -7.96
N TYR A 144 -12.70 -3.19 -7.05
CA TYR A 144 -12.74 -4.01 -5.83
C TYR A 144 -13.84 -3.46 -4.91
N ILE A 145 -14.64 -4.35 -4.35
CA ILE A 145 -15.72 -4.02 -3.41
C ILE A 145 -15.73 -5.12 -2.36
N THR A 146 -15.53 -4.74 -1.10
CA THR A 146 -15.61 -5.66 0.03
C THR A 146 -16.56 -5.09 1.05
N MET A 147 -17.48 -5.92 1.56
CA MET A 147 -18.33 -5.55 2.68
C MET A 147 -18.08 -6.49 3.86
N SER A 148 -18.15 -5.95 5.06
CA SER A 148 -18.04 -6.68 6.31
C SER A 148 -19.11 -6.21 7.28
N PRO A 149 -19.49 -7.00 8.31
CA PRO A 149 -20.45 -6.55 9.31
C PRO A 149 -20.03 -5.22 9.91
N ALA A 150 -20.97 -4.27 9.96
CA ALA A 150 -20.75 -3.01 10.65
C ALA A 150 -20.58 -3.28 12.16
N PRO A 151 -19.60 -2.66 12.84
CA PRO A 151 -19.52 -2.74 14.29
C PRO A 151 -20.81 -2.20 14.94
N VAL A 152 -21.17 -2.75 16.10
CA VAL A 152 -22.43 -2.46 16.81
C VAL A 152 -22.55 -0.98 17.19
N GLU A 153 -21.42 -0.30 17.39
CA GLU A 153 -21.33 1.14 17.60
C GLU A 153 -20.73 1.80 16.35
N TYR A 154 -21.60 2.37 15.50
CA TYR A 154 -21.18 3.25 14.41
C TYR A 154 -21.42 4.70 14.86
N GLN A 155 -20.36 5.40 15.27
CA GLN A 155 -20.41 6.86 15.40
C GLN A 155 -20.15 7.48 14.04
N VAL A 156 -21.09 8.31 13.60
CA VAL A 156 -20.88 9.22 12.47
C VAL A 156 -19.74 10.16 12.87
N VAL A 157 -18.54 9.86 12.43
CA VAL A 157 -17.47 10.86 12.45
C VAL A 157 -17.69 11.72 11.21
N ALA A 158 -18.55 12.73 11.36
CA ALA A 158 -18.47 13.90 10.50
C ALA A 158 -17.14 14.57 10.83
N LEU A 159 -16.07 14.13 10.17
CA LEU A 159 -14.83 14.87 10.20
C LEU A 159 -15.14 16.20 9.48
N PRO A 160 -14.92 17.36 10.12
CA PRO A 160 -14.87 18.59 9.36
C PRO A 160 -13.87 18.41 8.22
N LEU A 161 -14.05 19.16 7.13
CA LEU A 161 -12.98 19.36 6.14
C LEU A 161 -11.83 20.09 6.85
N VAL A 162 -11.02 19.35 7.61
CA VAL A 162 -9.85 19.86 8.31
C VAL A 162 -8.81 20.10 7.25
N ARG A 163 -8.37 21.36 7.12
CA ARG A 163 -7.16 21.66 6.36
C ARG A 163 -5.99 20.98 7.04
N THR A 164 -5.33 20.09 6.30
CA THR A 164 -4.13 19.40 6.78
C THR A 164 -2.88 20.18 6.39
N HIS A 165 -1.74 19.87 7.01
CA HIS A 165 -0.46 20.42 6.54
C HIS A 165 -0.22 20.08 5.06
N ARG A 166 -0.62 18.88 4.60
CA ARG A 166 -0.59 18.50 3.18
C ARG A 166 -1.40 19.45 2.30
N THR A 167 -2.62 19.80 2.69
CA THR A 167 -3.46 20.78 1.96
C THR A 167 -2.76 22.12 1.85
N VAL A 168 -2.12 22.59 2.92
CA VAL A 168 -1.40 23.88 2.88
C VAL A 168 -0.19 23.83 1.93
N VAL A 169 0.57 22.74 1.94
CA VAL A 169 1.68 22.56 1.00
C VAL A 169 1.16 22.47 -0.44
N ALA A 170 0.07 21.74 -0.67
CA ALA A 170 -0.56 21.59 -1.98
C ALA A 170 -0.99 22.94 -2.57
N ASP A 171 -1.64 23.78 -1.76
CA ASP A 171 -2.07 25.12 -2.15
C ASP A 171 -0.89 26.08 -2.36
N ALA A 172 0.16 25.97 -1.53
CA ALA A 172 1.38 26.75 -1.70
C ALA A 172 2.04 26.48 -3.07
N LEU A 173 2.06 25.21 -3.47
CA LEU A 173 2.67 24.76 -4.73
C LEU A 173 1.73 24.81 -5.94
N GLY A 174 0.42 24.97 -5.73
CA GLY A 174 -0.57 24.93 -6.82
C GLY A 174 -0.74 23.52 -7.40
N VAL A 175 -0.69 22.46 -6.58
CA VAL A 175 -0.77 21.05 -7.03
C VAL A 175 -1.79 20.24 -6.22
N PRO A 176 -2.37 19.16 -6.76
CA PRO A 176 -3.24 18.28 -5.97
C PRO A 176 -2.50 17.65 -4.79
N GLU A 177 -3.17 17.44 -3.66
CA GLU A 177 -2.59 16.83 -2.45
C GLU A 177 -1.89 15.49 -2.70
N GLY A 178 -2.42 14.68 -3.62
CA GLY A 178 -1.80 13.42 -4.01
C GLY A 178 -0.40 13.56 -4.62
N LEU A 179 -0.09 14.70 -5.26
CA LEU A 179 1.27 14.98 -5.75
C LEU A 179 2.22 15.39 -4.63
N VAL A 180 1.73 16.03 -3.56
CA VAL A 180 2.54 16.30 -2.36
C VAL A 180 2.90 14.98 -1.67
N GLU A 181 1.93 14.09 -1.49
CA GLU A 181 2.18 12.76 -0.93
C GLU A 181 3.19 11.97 -1.77
N LEU A 182 3.02 11.96 -3.10
CA LEU A 182 3.94 11.28 -4.01
C LEU A 182 5.36 11.87 -3.91
N TRP A 183 5.50 13.20 -3.83
CA TRP A 183 6.79 13.86 -3.69
C TRP A 183 7.48 13.52 -2.37
N LEU A 184 6.77 13.65 -1.23
CA LEU A 184 7.30 13.27 0.08
C LEU A 184 7.59 11.77 0.18
N ARG A 185 6.88 10.93 -0.56
CA ARG A 185 7.15 9.49 -0.61
C ARG A 185 8.48 9.18 -1.31
N ARG A 186 8.88 9.91 -2.35
CA ARG A 186 10.11 9.62 -3.10
C ARG A 186 11.37 9.63 -2.24
N GLN A 187 11.45 10.51 -1.24
CA GLN A 187 12.57 10.48 -0.28
C GLN A 187 12.52 9.26 0.65
N ARG A 188 11.34 8.76 1.01
CA ARG A 188 11.20 7.54 1.82
C ARG A 188 11.61 6.31 1.01
N ASP A 189 11.17 6.23 -0.24
CA ASP A 189 11.60 5.20 -1.18
C ASP A 189 13.13 5.28 -1.47
N ALA A 190 13.74 6.46 -1.29
CA ALA A 190 15.18 6.67 -1.44
C ALA A 190 16.00 6.41 -0.15
N ASP A 191 15.36 6.38 1.02
CA ASP A 191 15.97 6.10 2.32
C ASP A 191 16.20 4.59 2.47
N MET A 192 17.32 4.16 1.90
CA MET A 192 17.75 2.78 1.83
C MET A 192 18.80 2.54 2.91
N VAL A 193 18.66 1.45 3.64
CA VAL A 193 19.60 0.98 4.66
C VAL A 193 20.28 -0.32 4.23
N ARG A 194 21.46 -0.57 4.80
CA ARG A 194 22.17 -1.85 4.64
C ARG A 194 21.78 -2.80 5.74
N VAL A 195 21.13 -3.88 5.37
CA VAL A 195 20.75 -4.97 6.28
C VAL A 195 21.78 -6.09 6.15
N GLU A 196 22.32 -6.50 7.29
CA GLU A 196 23.21 -7.66 7.41
C GLU A 196 22.42 -8.84 7.98
N ALA A 197 22.55 -9.99 7.34
CA ALA A 197 21.84 -11.21 7.68
C ALA A 197 22.78 -12.42 7.61
N ASP A 198 22.36 -13.52 8.22
CA ASP A 198 23.14 -14.76 8.19
C ASP A 198 23.07 -15.40 6.79
N ARG A 199 21.91 -15.23 6.14
CA ARG A 199 21.66 -15.59 4.74
C ARG A 199 20.61 -14.69 4.10
N VAL A 200 20.87 -14.29 2.85
CA VAL A 200 19.93 -13.59 1.97
C VAL A 200 19.85 -14.32 0.64
N ALA A 201 18.64 -14.59 0.16
CA ALA A 201 18.43 -15.20 -1.15
C ALA A 201 17.06 -14.83 -1.72
N PHE A 202 16.90 -14.96 -3.03
CA PHE A 202 15.57 -14.99 -3.61
C PHE A 202 14.84 -16.27 -3.18
N TYR A 203 13.57 -16.11 -2.87
CA TYR A 203 12.60 -17.17 -2.70
C TYR A 203 11.68 -17.10 -3.92
N ASP A 204 11.89 -18.03 -4.85
CA ASP A 204 11.42 -17.99 -6.24
C ASP A 204 9.94 -18.37 -6.39
N LEU A 205 9.06 -17.59 -5.77
CA LEU A 205 7.61 -17.63 -5.98
C LEU A 205 7.15 -16.53 -6.93
N ILE A 206 5.85 -16.50 -7.27
CA ILE A 206 5.26 -15.43 -8.10
C ILE A 206 4.34 -14.53 -7.23
N PRO A 207 4.71 -13.26 -6.94
CA PRO A 207 5.98 -12.61 -7.26
C PRO A 207 7.10 -13.03 -6.30
N SER A 208 8.34 -12.98 -6.78
CA SER A 208 9.51 -13.41 -6.01
C SER A 208 9.63 -12.60 -4.72
N LEU A 209 10.18 -13.22 -3.68
CA LEU A 209 10.45 -12.59 -2.39
C LEU A 209 11.95 -12.62 -2.11
N ILE A 210 12.44 -11.65 -1.34
CA ILE A 210 13.78 -11.73 -0.73
C ILE A 210 13.59 -12.37 0.64
N ARG A 211 14.17 -13.55 0.84
CA ARG A 211 14.19 -14.25 2.12
C ARG A 211 15.43 -13.85 2.89
N VAL A 212 15.22 -13.40 4.13
CA VAL A 212 16.27 -12.91 5.04
C VAL A 212 16.26 -13.78 6.29
N GLU A 213 17.37 -14.48 6.55
CA GLU A 213 17.59 -15.27 7.76
C GLU A 213 18.52 -14.51 8.72
N LYS A 214 18.06 -14.28 9.95
CA LYS A 214 18.87 -13.64 10.99
C LYS A 214 18.52 -14.17 12.37
N ASP A 215 19.52 -14.62 13.13
CA ASP A 215 19.38 -15.06 14.53
C ASP A 215 18.29 -16.12 14.71
N GLY A 216 18.20 -17.05 13.76
CA GLY A 216 17.18 -18.11 13.73
C GLY A 216 15.77 -17.67 13.34
N ARG A 217 15.57 -16.39 12.99
CA ARG A 217 14.32 -15.86 12.44
C ARG A 217 14.40 -15.75 10.93
N VAL A 218 13.26 -15.95 10.28
CA VAL A 218 13.12 -15.86 8.83
C VAL A 218 12.08 -14.81 8.51
N GLN A 219 12.43 -13.91 7.59
CA GLN A 219 11.55 -12.84 7.16
C GLN A 219 11.58 -12.69 5.65
N TYR A 220 10.52 -12.08 5.10
CA TYR A 220 10.34 -11.91 3.67
C TYR A 220 10.12 -10.45 3.31
N LEU A 221 10.92 -9.95 2.38
CA LEU A 221 10.84 -8.60 1.83
C LEU A 221 10.40 -8.66 0.36
N ASN A 222 9.55 -7.72 -0.05
CA ASN A 222 9.21 -7.56 -1.46
C ASN A 222 10.42 -7.00 -2.23
N PRO A 223 10.83 -7.55 -3.39
CA PRO A 223 11.92 -7.01 -4.21
C PRO A 223 11.70 -5.57 -4.68
N ALA A 224 10.47 -5.05 -4.64
CA ALA A 224 10.20 -3.64 -4.90
C ALA A 224 10.77 -2.71 -3.81
N TRP A 225 11.01 -3.22 -2.60
CA TRP A 225 11.44 -2.45 -1.43
C TRP A 225 12.90 -2.73 -1.03
N GLY A 226 13.63 -3.49 -1.84
CA GLY A 226 15.01 -3.87 -1.53
C GLY A 226 15.68 -4.68 -2.63
N ARG A 227 17.01 -4.79 -2.53
CA ARG A 227 17.84 -5.55 -3.46
C ARG A 227 18.93 -6.31 -2.74
N ILE A 228 19.16 -7.54 -3.15
CA ILE A 228 20.25 -8.37 -2.64
C ILE A 228 21.58 -7.81 -3.15
N LEU A 229 22.54 -7.62 -2.26
CA LEU A 229 23.92 -7.25 -2.61
C LEU A 229 24.79 -8.51 -2.77
N ASP A 230 24.66 -9.43 -1.82
CA ASP A 230 25.31 -10.73 -1.81
C ASP A 230 24.53 -11.72 -0.92
N GLY A 231 25.09 -12.91 -0.67
CA GLY A 231 24.43 -13.97 0.11
C GLY A 231 24.21 -13.66 1.60
N LYS A 232 24.66 -12.50 2.12
CA LYS A 232 24.53 -12.06 3.51
C LYS A 232 24.09 -10.61 3.66
N MET A 233 24.07 -9.84 2.57
CA MET A 233 23.78 -8.42 2.59
C MET A 233 22.67 -8.06 1.61
N LEU A 234 21.78 -7.16 2.04
CA LEU A 234 20.82 -6.49 1.16
C LEU A 234 20.73 -5.00 1.46
N GLU A 235 20.26 -4.25 0.48
CA GLU A 235 19.69 -2.92 0.73
C GLU A 235 18.17 -3.05 0.83
N ALA A 236 17.58 -2.37 1.80
CA ALA A 236 16.13 -2.31 1.97
C ALA A 236 15.70 -0.88 2.30
N GLU A 237 14.49 -0.48 1.93
CA GLU A 237 13.90 0.76 2.41
C GLU A 237 13.84 0.73 3.95
N ARG A 238 14.30 1.79 4.62
CA ARG A 238 14.41 1.86 6.09
C ARG A 238 13.10 1.48 6.77
N ALA A 239 12.00 2.10 6.36
CA ALA A 239 10.69 1.87 6.95
C ALA A 239 10.26 0.40 6.88
N HIS A 240 10.63 -0.29 5.80
CA HIS A 240 10.34 -1.72 5.63
C HIS A 240 11.27 -2.61 6.46
N ALA A 241 12.55 -2.25 6.57
CA ALA A 241 13.48 -2.94 7.45
C ALA A 241 13.06 -2.82 8.94
N GLU A 242 12.69 -1.61 9.38
CA GLU A 242 12.21 -1.35 10.74
C GLU A 242 10.89 -2.08 11.04
N ARG A 243 9.92 -2.03 10.12
CA ARG A 243 8.64 -2.75 10.27
C ARG A 243 8.83 -4.25 10.42
N LEU A 244 9.87 -4.78 9.78
CA LEU A 244 10.21 -6.18 9.84
C LEU A 244 11.18 -6.50 10.98
N ASP A 245 11.69 -5.53 11.75
CA ASP A 245 12.71 -5.76 12.79
C ASP A 245 14.02 -6.38 12.21
N LEU A 246 14.41 -5.93 11.01
CA LEU A 246 15.67 -6.30 10.36
C LEU A 246 16.82 -5.42 10.85
N PRO A 247 17.95 -5.98 11.34
CA PRO A 247 19.07 -5.18 11.80
C PRO A 247 19.79 -4.53 10.62
N PHE A 248 20.04 -3.23 10.71
CA PHE A 248 20.80 -2.49 9.71
C PHE A 248 21.97 -1.70 10.31
N THR A 249 23.07 -1.63 9.55
CA THR A 249 24.34 -1.03 10.00
C THR A 249 24.51 0.43 9.61
N GLY A 250 23.60 0.97 8.78
CA GLY A 250 23.62 2.36 8.34
C GLY A 250 22.93 2.56 6.99
N LEU A 251 23.12 3.75 6.41
CA LEU A 251 22.61 4.08 5.08
C LEU A 251 23.31 3.26 3.99
N ALA A 252 22.53 2.89 2.97
CA ALA A 252 23.04 2.34 1.73
C ALA A 252 23.81 3.40 0.93
N ALA A 253 24.72 2.93 0.08
CA ALA A 253 25.54 3.81 -0.75
C ALA A 253 24.66 4.70 -1.66
N GLY A 254 24.93 6.00 -1.65
CA GLY A 254 24.18 7.01 -2.40
C GLY A 254 22.77 7.31 -1.88
N SER A 255 22.29 6.68 -0.81
CA SER A 255 20.93 6.91 -0.30
C SER A 255 20.73 8.37 0.13
N ALA A 256 21.68 8.95 0.87
CA ALA A 256 21.62 10.36 1.27
C ALA A 256 21.52 11.32 0.06
N GLU A 257 22.21 11.01 -1.05
CA GLU A 257 22.13 11.83 -2.27
C GLU A 257 20.79 11.67 -2.97
N ARG A 258 20.29 10.43 -3.10
CA ARG A 258 18.96 10.17 -3.67
C ARG A 258 17.83 10.82 -2.87
N ILE A 259 17.93 10.85 -1.54
CA ILE A 259 16.97 11.58 -0.67
C ILE A 259 16.97 13.08 -1.03
N ARG A 260 18.16 13.69 -1.14
CA ARG A 260 18.29 15.11 -1.50
C ARG A 260 17.76 15.40 -2.90
N GLU A 261 18.08 14.54 -3.87
CA GLU A 261 17.59 14.65 -5.24
C GLU A 261 16.06 14.53 -5.30
N ALA A 262 15.49 13.52 -4.64
CA ALA A 262 14.05 13.32 -4.57
C ALA A 262 13.32 14.54 -3.99
N MET A 263 13.87 15.13 -2.93
CA MET A 263 13.30 16.34 -2.33
C MET A 263 13.53 17.60 -3.16
N GLY A 264 14.62 17.68 -3.94
CA GLY A 264 14.85 18.75 -4.91
C GLY A 264 13.84 18.74 -6.07
N GLN A 265 13.23 17.61 -6.38
CA GLN A 265 12.23 17.48 -7.45
C GLN A 265 10.83 17.95 -7.00
N VAL A 266 10.72 19.23 -6.64
CA VAL A 266 9.46 19.87 -6.24
C VAL A 266 8.45 19.80 -7.40
N PRO A 267 7.20 19.35 -7.17
CA PRO A 267 6.18 19.28 -8.21
C PRO A 267 5.88 20.64 -8.86
N SER A 268 5.77 20.65 -10.18
CA SER A 268 5.35 21.86 -10.91
C SER A 268 3.85 22.16 -10.72
N PRO A 269 3.46 23.44 -10.61
CA PRO A 269 2.06 23.84 -10.47
C PRO A 269 1.17 23.27 -11.58
N ARG A 270 -0.03 22.83 -11.20
CA ARG A 270 -1.13 22.38 -12.08
C ARG A 270 -2.30 23.36 -12.09
N PHE A 271 -2.35 24.24 -11.11
CA PHE A 271 -3.27 25.36 -10.95
C PHE A 271 -2.53 26.53 -10.28
N GLU A 272 -3.21 27.66 -10.06
CA GLU A 272 -2.61 28.87 -9.52
C GLU A 272 -2.01 28.61 -8.11
N PRO A 273 -0.67 28.72 -7.94
CA PRO A 273 -0.01 28.54 -6.66
C PRO A 273 -0.13 29.79 -5.79
N ARG A 274 -0.06 29.64 -4.46
CA ARG A 274 0.11 30.80 -3.56
C ARG A 274 1.52 31.40 -3.62
N LEU A 275 2.53 30.58 -3.95
CA LEU A 275 3.90 31.04 -4.09
C LEU A 275 4.14 31.66 -5.47
N THR A 276 4.97 32.69 -5.54
CA THR A 276 5.37 33.31 -6.81
C THR A 276 6.30 32.38 -7.61
N ALA A 277 6.44 32.63 -8.91
CA ALA A 277 7.37 31.86 -9.76
C ALA A 277 8.83 31.89 -9.25
N GLU A 278 9.27 33.03 -8.72
CA GLU A 278 10.62 33.18 -8.14
C GLU A 278 10.77 32.35 -6.85
N GLN A 279 9.76 32.37 -5.98
CA GLN A 279 9.76 31.56 -4.75
C GLN A 279 9.78 30.06 -5.08
N LEU A 280 8.99 29.63 -6.06
CA LEU A 280 8.96 28.24 -6.53
C LEU A 280 10.32 27.77 -7.06
N GLN A 281 11.04 28.63 -7.79
CA GLN A 281 12.39 28.32 -8.28
C GLN A 281 13.42 28.14 -7.15
N HIS A 282 13.18 28.74 -5.99
CA HIS A 282 14.07 28.63 -4.83
C HIS A 282 13.87 27.32 -4.04
N LEU A 283 12.67 26.73 -4.08
CA LEU A 283 12.29 25.57 -3.26
C LEU A 283 13.21 24.34 -3.40
N PRO A 284 13.65 23.92 -4.60
CA PRO A 284 14.52 22.75 -4.75
C PRO A 284 15.77 22.81 -3.86
N GLY A 285 16.44 23.96 -3.80
CA GLY A 285 17.63 24.16 -2.98
C GLY A 285 17.32 24.17 -1.48
N LEU A 286 16.14 24.66 -1.08
CA LEU A 286 15.70 24.65 0.32
C LEU A 286 15.51 23.22 0.82
N PHE A 287 14.78 22.40 0.07
CA PHE A 287 14.42 21.04 0.49
C PHE A 287 15.57 20.05 0.34
N ALA A 288 16.44 20.21 -0.67
CA ALA A 288 17.63 19.38 -0.85
C ALA A 288 18.66 19.51 0.29
N ALA A 289 18.61 20.58 1.09
CA ALA A 289 19.45 20.71 2.29
C ALA A 289 19.06 19.73 3.41
N GLY A 290 17.84 19.19 3.38
CA GLY A 290 17.30 18.30 4.39
C GLY A 290 16.73 19.05 5.62
N PRO A 291 15.92 18.36 6.45
CA PRO A 291 15.20 18.97 7.57
C PRO A 291 16.15 19.49 8.67
N GLN A 292 17.20 18.74 9.00
CA GLN A 292 18.14 19.07 10.09
C GLN A 292 18.93 20.35 9.81
N ALA A 293 19.37 20.54 8.56
CA ALA A 293 20.03 21.76 8.12
C ALA A 293 19.12 23.01 8.22
N ARG A 294 17.81 22.79 8.36
CA ARG A 294 16.78 23.82 8.50
C ARG A 294 16.20 23.91 9.90
N GLY A 295 16.78 23.19 10.87
CA GLY A 295 16.38 23.23 12.28
C GLY A 295 15.16 22.38 12.62
N PHE A 296 14.78 21.43 11.75
CA PHE A 296 13.72 20.46 12.03
C PHE A 296 14.28 19.16 12.59
N VAL A 297 13.48 18.47 13.40
CA VAL A 297 13.78 17.14 13.94
C VAL A 297 13.46 16.07 12.88
N GLY A 298 14.23 14.99 12.86
CA GLY A 298 14.04 13.89 11.90
C GLY A 298 15.05 13.92 10.74
N GLN A 299 15.14 12.83 9.99
CA GLN A 299 16.06 12.70 8.85
C GLN A 299 15.38 13.03 7.51
N LEU A 300 14.07 12.83 7.43
CA LEU A 300 13.25 13.05 6.24
C LEU A 300 12.25 14.18 6.50
N TRP A 301 11.84 14.84 5.42
CA TRP A 301 10.75 15.81 5.50
C TRP A 301 9.41 15.09 5.68
N ASP A 302 8.53 15.69 6.47
CA ASP A 302 7.13 15.29 6.59
C ASP A 302 6.24 16.50 6.28
N GLU A 303 4.93 16.27 6.23
CA GLU A 303 3.97 17.34 5.91
C GLU A 303 4.11 18.53 6.85
N HIS A 304 4.35 18.28 8.14
CA HIS A 304 4.46 19.31 9.16
C HIS A 304 5.71 20.19 8.94
N SER A 305 6.89 19.57 8.87
CA SER A 305 8.17 20.25 8.64
C SER A 305 8.21 20.96 7.29
N THR A 306 7.63 20.36 6.24
CA THR A 306 7.48 21.02 4.93
C THR A 306 6.58 22.25 5.02
N ALA A 307 5.39 22.14 5.62
CA ALA A 307 4.47 23.27 5.78
C ALA A 307 5.11 24.38 6.64
N LYS A 308 5.80 24.02 7.72
CA LYS A 308 6.50 24.97 8.60
C LYS A 308 7.68 25.65 7.94
N LEU A 309 8.43 24.94 7.08
CA LEU A 309 9.48 25.57 6.27
C LEU A 309 8.86 26.63 5.35
N LEU A 310 7.81 26.27 4.61
CA LEU A 310 7.14 27.19 3.70
C LEU A 310 6.55 28.41 4.43
N GLN A 311 5.97 28.22 5.61
CA GLN A 311 5.54 29.30 6.50
C GLN A 311 6.69 30.23 6.88
N ARG A 312 7.84 29.66 7.29
CA ARG A 312 8.99 30.45 7.77
C ARG A 312 9.66 31.22 6.65
N GLU A 313 9.86 30.60 5.49
CA GLU A 313 10.63 31.16 4.38
C GLU A 313 9.79 32.14 3.54
N PHE A 314 8.46 31.97 3.47
CA PHE A 314 7.59 32.78 2.60
C PHE A 314 6.41 33.45 3.32
N ALA A 315 6.42 33.45 4.66
CA ALA A 315 5.35 34.03 5.48
C ALA A 315 3.94 33.51 5.14
N LEU A 316 3.83 32.25 4.71
CA LEU A 316 2.55 31.63 4.38
C LEU A 316 1.69 31.48 5.63
N GLU A 317 0.45 31.95 5.55
CA GLU A 317 -0.57 31.64 6.55
C GLU A 317 -0.90 30.15 6.50
N LEU A 318 -0.61 29.46 7.62
CA LEU A 318 -1.03 28.09 7.87
C LEU A 318 -2.36 28.14 8.64
N ASP A 319 -3.47 28.00 7.90
CA ASP A 319 -4.79 27.85 8.52
C ASP A 319 -5.01 26.37 8.90
N THR A 320 -4.26 25.93 9.92
CA THR A 320 -4.34 24.58 10.49
C THR A 320 -4.50 24.73 12.00
N LYS A 321 -5.51 24.08 12.58
CA LYS A 321 -5.68 23.98 14.04
C LYS A 321 -5.34 22.55 14.49
N GLU A 322 -4.55 22.40 15.55
CA GLU A 322 -4.37 21.09 16.18
C GLU A 322 -5.73 20.57 16.67
N ALA A 323 -6.01 19.29 16.38
CA ALA A 323 -7.24 18.67 16.83
C ALA A 323 -7.20 18.46 18.35
N GLU A 324 -8.12 19.08 19.08
CA GLU A 324 -8.33 18.80 20.50
C GLU A 324 -9.08 17.48 20.64
N LEU A 325 -8.35 16.41 20.96
CA LEU A 325 -8.95 15.11 21.18
C LEU A 325 -9.74 15.10 22.51
N THR A 326 -10.95 14.52 22.47
CA THR A 326 -11.70 14.22 23.70
C THR A 326 -10.90 13.26 24.59
N PRO A 327 -11.21 13.12 25.90
CA PRO A 327 -10.54 12.14 26.76
C PRO A 327 -10.57 10.71 26.17
N LEU A 328 -11.69 10.32 25.55
CA LEU A 328 -11.79 9.06 24.81
C LEU A 328 -10.85 9.03 23.60
N GLY A 329 -10.84 10.10 22.80
CA GLY A 329 -9.93 10.23 21.65
C GLY A 329 -8.46 10.13 22.03
N ARG A 330 -8.05 10.69 23.17
CA ARG A 330 -6.68 10.61 23.70
C ARG A 330 -6.30 9.18 24.12
N ARG A 331 -7.21 8.44 24.74
CA ARG A 331 -7.01 7.01 25.05
C ARG A 331 -6.90 6.16 23.78
N LEU A 332 -7.80 6.38 22.82
CA LEU A 332 -7.80 5.68 21.54
C LEU A 332 -6.53 5.96 20.72
N ALA A 333 -5.99 7.18 20.80
CA ALA A 333 -4.74 7.56 20.15
C ALA A 333 -3.48 7.11 20.92
N GLY A 334 -3.63 6.39 22.05
CA GLY A 334 -2.51 5.93 22.87
C GLY A 334 -1.74 7.04 23.58
N VAL A 335 -2.32 8.24 23.67
CA VAL A 335 -1.74 9.38 24.39
C VAL A 335 -1.95 9.22 25.89
N ASP A 336 -3.15 8.78 26.28
CA ASP A 336 -3.50 8.49 27.66
C ASP A 336 -3.71 6.98 27.84
N ALA A 337 -3.37 6.44 29.02
CA ALA A 337 -3.66 5.05 29.35
C ALA A 337 -5.17 4.82 29.56
N TRP A 338 -5.59 3.55 29.43
CA TRP A 338 -6.99 3.14 29.58
C TRP A 338 -7.54 3.33 30.99
#